data_AF-A0A2K0VWM5-F1
#
_entry.id   AF-A0A2K0VWM5-F1
#
_cell.length_a   1.000
_cell.length_b   1.000
_cell.length_c   1.000
_cell.angle_alpha   90.00
_cell.angle_beta   90.00
_cell.angle_gamma   90.00
#
_symmetry.space_group_name_H-M   'P 1'
#
loop_
_entity.id
_entity.type
_entity.pdbx_description
1 polymer ?
#
loop_
_entity_poly.entity_id
_entity_poly.type
_entity_poly.pdbx_seq_one_letter_code
_entity_poly.pdbx_strand_id
1 'polypeptide(L)'
;MRRLDDASEEEIFAAVTEDFVYFGPKAREVQSWVLQRWDNEEFSRGGHTGLFPPNVWTQFGPALTKPVGGVYFAGTEVSSYWAGFMEGAVIAGEAAAKQALESL
;
A
#
# COMPACT_ATOMS: atom_id res chain seq x y z
N MET A 1 0.84 13.72 8.63
CA MET A 1 2.03 14.26 9.34
C MET A 1 3.23 13.87 8.49
N ARG A 2 3.98 14.85 7.97
CA ARG A 2 5.11 14.66 7.01
C ARG A 2 6.47 14.98 7.65
N ARG A 3 6.58 14.72 8.96
CA ARG A 3 7.66 15.24 9.80
C ARG A 3 9.03 14.64 9.46
N LEU A 4 9.04 13.41 8.93
CA LEU A 4 10.26 12.64 8.67
C LEU A 4 10.53 12.46 7.18
N ASP A 5 9.73 13.07 6.30
CA ASP A 5 9.82 12.87 4.85
C ASP A 5 11.22 13.23 4.33
N ASP A 6 11.87 14.26 4.89
CA ASP A 6 13.22 14.69 4.48
C ASP A 6 14.31 14.33 5.51
N ALA A 7 13.98 13.58 6.57
CA ALA A 7 14.93 13.20 7.61
C ALA A 7 15.90 12.11 7.13
N SER A 8 17.15 12.22 7.57
CA SER A 8 18.17 11.18 7.41
C SER A 8 17.76 9.89 8.14
N GLU A 9 18.37 8.76 7.74
CA GLU A 9 18.11 7.48 8.40
C GLU A 9 18.52 7.52 9.88
N GLU A 10 19.59 8.23 10.23
CA GLU A 10 20.05 8.43 11.60
C GLU A 10 19.04 9.21 12.44
N GLU A 11 18.45 10.27 11.90
CA GLU A 11 17.40 11.04 12.59
C GLU A 11 16.13 10.21 12.80
N ILE A 12 15.75 9.39 11.81
CA ILE A 12 14.62 8.47 11.92
C ILE A 12 14.91 7.41 12.98
N PHE A 13 16.09 6.80 12.94
CA PHE A 13 16.52 5.79 13.90
C PHE A 13 16.50 6.33 15.33
N ALA A 14 17.04 7.53 15.55
CA ALA A 14 17.03 8.17 16.86
C ALA A 14 15.61 8.44 17.37
N ALA A 15 14.75 8.99 16.51
CA ALA A 15 13.35 9.29 16.88
C ALA A 15 12.57 8.00 17.21
N VAL A 16 12.68 6.96 16.38
CA VAL A 16 12.01 5.68 16.61
C VAL A 16 12.56 5.02 17.87
N THR A 17 13.87 4.98 18.08
CA THR A 17 14.46 4.38 19.28
C THR A 17 13.95 5.06 20.56
N GLU A 18 13.88 6.40 20.57
CA GLU A 18 13.32 7.13 21.71
C GLU A 18 11.82 6.88 21.92
N ASP A 19 11.03 6.73 20.85
CA ASP A 19 9.62 6.31 20.96
C ASP A 19 9.50 4.92 21.61
N PHE A 20 10.39 3.99 21.25
CA PHE A 20 10.39 2.62 21.80
C PHE A 20 10.88 2.53 23.25
N VAL A 21 11.56 3.55 23.79
CA VAL A 21 11.91 3.63 25.22
C VAL A 21 10.69 3.64 26.12
N TYR A 22 9.50 3.95 25.59
CA TYR A 22 8.23 3.71 26.25
C TYR A 22 8.11 2.27 26.81
N PHE A 23 8.71 1.28 26.15
CA PHE A 23 8.75 -0.12 26.58
C PHE A 23 9.89 -0.46 27.55
N GLY A 24 10.69 0.52 27.96
CA GLY A 24 11.79 0.40 28.92
C GLY A 24 13.16 0.77 28.34
N PRO A 25 14.16 1.02 29.20
CA PRO A 25 15.47 1.54 28.78
C PRO A 25 16.25 0.59 27.87
N LYS A 26 16.00 -0.72 27.96
CA LYS A 26 16.61 -1.74 27.08
C LYS A 26 16.27 -1.55 25.60
N ALA A 27 15.20 -0.83 25.27
CA ALA A 27 14.87 -0.53 23.88
C ALA A 27 15.97 0.26 23.14
N ARG A 28 16.88 0.94 23.87
CA ARG A 28 18.06 1.60 23.29
C ARG A 28 19.15 0.62 22.83
N GLU A 29 19.10 -0.64 23.28
CA GLU A 29 20.06 -1.68 22.92
C GLU A 29 19.67 -2.37 21.60
N VAL A 30 19.46 -1.59 20.53
CA VAL A 30 19.00 -2.09 19.22
C VAL A 30 20.04 -3.02 18.60
N GLN A 31 19.62 -4.24 18.26
CA GLN A 31 20.49 -5.26 17.66
C GLN A 31 20.55 -5.17 16.13
N SER A 32 19.43 -4.80 15.50
CA SER A 32 19.31 -4.63 14.06
C SER A 32 18.23 -3.60 13.72
N TRP A 33 18.42 -2.94 12.59
CA TRP A 33 17.53 -1.89 12.09
C TRP A 33 17.41 -2.04 10.58
N VAL A 34 16.20 -1.87 10.06
CA VAL A 34 15.91 -1.81 8.62
C VAL A 34 14.84 -0.76 8.43
N LEU A 35 15.09 0.18 7.52
CA LEU A 35 14.14 1.19 7.09
C LEU A 35 13.77 0.97 5.63
N GLN A 36 12.47 0.95 5.33
CA GLN A 36 11.95 0.96 3.96
C GLN A 36 11.04 2.17 3.77
N ARG A 37 11.37 3.00 2.77
CA ARG A 37 10.57 4.16 2.34
C ARG A 37 9.76 3.79 1.11
N TRP A 38 8.53 3.33 1.32
CA TRP A 38 7.63 2.89 0.25
C TRP A 38 7.15 4.04 -0.65
N ASP A 39 7.08 5.24 -0.11
CA ASP A 39 6.79 6.48 -0.83
C ASP A 39 7.85 6.80 -1.90
N ASN A 40 9.09 6.38 -1.69
CA ASN A 40 10.20 6.56 -2.63
C ASN A 40 10.48 5.32 -3.50
N GLU A 41 9.77 4.21 -3.30
CA GLU A 41 9.95 3.01 -4.11
C GLU A 41 9.34 3.23 -5.50
N GLU A 42 10.13 2.98 -6.54
CA GLU A 42 9.82 3.36 -7.93
C GLU A 42 8.49 2.78 -8.44
N PHE A 43 8.20 1.54 -8.06
CA PHE A 43 7.04 0.81 -8.61
C PHE A 43 5.80 0.90 -7.72
N SER A 44 5.96 1.12 -6.41
CA SER A 44 4.87 1.28 -5.43
C SER A 44 4.41 2.73 -5.31
N ARG A 45 5.36 3.68 -5.33
CA ARG A 45 5.13 5.13 -5.35
C ARG A 45 4.24 5.67 -4.21
N GLY A 46 4.20 4.98 -3.07
CA GLY A 46 3.24 5.31 -2.02
C GLY A 46 3.19 4.30 -0.88
N GLY A 47 2.19 4.47 -0.01
CA GLY A 47 1.93 3.56 1.10
C GLY A 47 1.23 2.26 0.66
N HIS A 48 0.61 1.57 1.62
CA HIS A 48 0.03 0.23 1.44
C HIS A 48 -1.06 0.08 0.36
N THR A 49 -1.78 1.14 -0.01
CA THR A 49 -2.89 1.06 -0.99
C THR A 49 -3.14 2.43 -1.63
N GLY A 50 -3.74 2.41 -2.82
CA GLY A 50 -4.32 3.62 -3.42
C GLY A 50 -5.47 4.18 -2.59
N LEU A 51 -5.43 5.49 -2.30
CA LEU A 51 -6.51 6.21 -1.61
C LEU A 51 -7.17 7.22 -2.55
N PHE A 52 -8.50 7.33 -2.45
CA PHE A 52 -9.27 8.26 -3.25
C PHE A 52 -9.50 9.57 -2.48
N PRO A 53 -9.18 10.74 -3.08
CA PRO A 53 -9.56 12.01 -2.49
C PRO A 53 -11.09 12.20 -2.58
N PRO A 54 -11.65 13.24 -1.92
CA PRO A 54 -13.07 13.51 -1.95
C PRO A 54 -13.65 13.51 -3.37
N ASN A 55 -14.87 12.97 -3.51
CA ASN A 55 -15.64 12.82 -4.75
C ASN A 55 -15.11 11.81 -5.78
N VAL A 56 -13.88 11.29 -5.67
CA VAL A 56 -13.36 10.36 -6.68
C VAL A 56 -14.09 9.03 -6.65
N TRP A 57 -14.33 8.47 -5.46
CA TRP A 57 -15.03 7.19 -5.34
C TRP A 57 -16.46 7.23 -5.88
N THR A 58 -17.23 8.27 -5.56
CA THR A 58 -18.64 8.38 -5.97
C THR A 58 -18.79 8.71 -7.46
N GLN A 59 -17.84 9.42 -8.06
CA GLN A 59 -17.89 9.76 -9.49
C GLN A 59 -17.29 8.67 -10.37
N PHE A 60 -16.23 7.99 -9.91
CA PHE A 60 -15.40 7.12 -10.75
C PHE A 60 -15.20 5.70 -10.19
N GLY A 61 -15.75 5.35 -9.02
CA GLY A 61 -15.60 4.01 -8.43
C GLY A 61 -15.89 2.86 -9.39
N PRO A 62 -16.98 2.88 -10.20
CA PRO A 62 -17.24 1.83 -11.19
C PRO A 62 -16.16 1.66 -12.27
N ALA A 63 -15.30 2.66 -12.49
CA ALA A 63 -14.23 2.57 -13.47
C ALA A 63 -13.05 1.69 -13.01
N LEU A 64 -12.92 1.41 -11.71
CA LEU A 64 -11.84 0.58 -11.18
C LEU A 64 -11.92 -0.89 -11.63
N THR A 65 -13.13 -1.40 -11.85
CA THR A 65 -13.36 -2.82 -12.17
C THR A 65 -13.79 -3.04 -13.61
N LYS A 66 -14.09 -1.98 -14.36
CA LYS A 66 -14.68 -2.07 -15.71
C LYS A 66 -13.60 -2.41 -16.75
N PRO A 67 -13.71 -3.53 -17.48
CA PRO A 67 -12.78 -3.86 -18.56
C PRO A 67 -12.82 -2.83 -19.71
N VAL A 68 -11.70 -2.69 -20.42
CA VAL A 68 -11.57 -1.81 -21.60
C VAL A 68 -11.00 -2.62 -22.76
N GLY A 69 -11.87 -3.02 -23.70
CA GLY A 69 -11.48 -3.93 -24.78
C GLY A 69 -11.02 -5.27 -24.21
N GLY A 70 -9.82 -5.73 -24.59
CA GLY A 70 -9.21 -6.95 -24.05
C GLY A 70 -8.39 -6.75 -22.77
N VAL A 71 -8.52 -5.59 -22.10
CA VAL A 71 -7.79 -5.27 -20.86
C VAL A 71 -8.70 -5.46 -19.65
N TYR A 72 -8.25 -6.30 -18.71
CA TYR A 72 -8.92 -6.60 -17.45
C TYR A 72 -8.06 -6.11 -16.28
N PHE A 73 -8.70 -5.55 -15.26
CA PHE A 73 -8.01 -4.93 -14.13
C PHE A 73 -8.03 -5.85 -12.91
N ALA A 74 -6.85 -6.06 -12.34
CA ALA A 74 -6.62 -6.75 -11.07
C ALA A 74 -5.97 -5.78 -10.08
N GLY A 75 -5.36 -6.30 -9.01
CA GLY A 75 -4.77 -5.50 -7.94
C GLY A 75 -5.75 -5.31 -6.79
N THR A 76 -5.20 -5.11 -5.59
CA THR A 76 -6.00 -5.19 -4.36
C THR A 76 -7.11 -4.13 -4.30
N GLU A 77 -6.89 -2.96 -4.89
CA GLU A 77 -7.83 -1.85 -4.98
C GLU A 77 -9.10 -2.18 -5.78
N VAL A 78 -9.05 -3.21 -6.62
CA VAL A 78 -10.17 -3.68 -7.44
C VAL A 78 -11.06 -4.65 -6.66
N SER A 79 -10.57 -5.22 -5.56
CA SER A 79 -11.31 -6.20 -4.78
C SER A 79 -12.51 -5.58 -4.06
N SER A 80 -13.64 -6.28 -4.07
CA SER A 80 -14.82 -5.91 -3.27
C SER A 80 -14.67 -6.27 -1.79
N TYR A 81 -13.64 -7.06 -1.44
CA TYR A 81 -13.38 -7.52 -0.09
C TYR A 81 -11.87 -7.49 0.21
N TRP A 82 -11.49 -6.96 1.38
CA TRP A 82 -10.09 -6.77 1.76
C TRP A 82 -9.25 -5.94 0.77
N ALA A 83 -9.85 -4.91 0.16
CA ALA A 83 -9.10 -3.95 -0.66
C ALA A 83 -7.98 -3.28 0.17
N GLY A 84 -6.78 -3.20 -0.41
CA GLY A 84 -5.57 -2.73 0.26
C GLY A 84 -4.76 -3.81 0.99
N PHE A 85 -5.19 -5.08 0.93
CA PHE A 85 -4.50 -6.21 1.54
C PHE A 85 -4.13 -7.28 0.51
N MET A 86 -3.24 -8.20 0.91
CA MET A 86 -2.83 -9.33 0.07
C MET A 86 -4.01 -10.20 -0.39
N GLU A 87 -4.99 -10.43 0.51
CA GLU A 87 -6.20 -11.19 0.18
C GLU A 87 -6.99 -10.54 -0.97
N GLY A 88 -7.14 -9.21 -0.94
CA GLY A 88 -7.76 -8.47 -2.03
C GLY A 88 -7.02 -8.63 -3.35
N ALA A 89 -5.68 -8.68 -3.33
CA ALA A 89 -4.90 -8.89 -4.54
C ALA A 89 -5.15 -10.27 -5.16
N VAL A 90 -5.26 -11.32 -4.34
CA VAL A 90 -5.58 -12.68 -4.79
C VAL A 90 -6.99 -12.72 -5.40
N ILE A 91 -8.00 -12.25 -4.66
CA ILE A 91 -9.39 -12.24 -5.10
C ILE A 91 -9.54 -11.48 -6.43
N ALA A 92 -8.95 -10.29 -6.54
CA ALA A 92 -9.02 -9.48 -7.76
C ALA A 92 -8.28 -10.13 -8.93
N GLY A 93 -7.14 -10.78 -8.68
CA GLY A 93 -6.39 -11.52 -9.70
C GLY A 93 -7.18 -12.69 -10.28
N GLU A 94 -7.81 -13.51 -9.42
CA GLU A 94 -8.67 -14.60 -9.85
C GLU A 94 -9.88 -14.11 -10.66
N ALA A 95 -10.51 -13.02 -10.22
CA ALA A 95 -11.63 -12.41 -10.91
C ALA A 95 -11.24 -11.90 -12.31
N ALA A 96 -10.11 -11.20 -12.43
CA ALA A 96 -9.62 -10.70 -13.72
C ALA A 96 -9.25 -11.85 -14.68
N ALA A 97 -8.61 -12.91 -14.17
CA ALA A 97 -8.28 -14.10 -14.96
C ALA A 97 -9.54 -14.79 -15.49
N LYS A 98 -10.59 -14.91 -14.66
CA LYS A 98 -11.88 -15.45 -15.09
C LYS A 98 -12.52 -14.61 -16.19
N GLN A 99 -12.54 -13.27 -16.05
CA GLN A 99 -13.09 -12.38 -17.07
C GLN A 99 -12.36 -12.51 -18.42
N ALA A 100 -11.04 -12.65 -18.38
CA ALA A 100 -10.23 -12.86 -19.57
C ALA A 100 -10.56 -14.19 -20.25
N LEU A 101 -10.68 -15.29 -19.48
CA LEU A 101 -11.02 -16.62 -20.00
C LEU A 101 -12.43 -16.67 -20.62
N GLU A 102 -13.40 -15.97 -20.02
CA GLU A 102 -14.78 -15.91 -20.52
C GLU A 102 -14.91 -15.12 -21.83
N SER A 103 -13.87 -14.39 -22.22
CA SER A 103 -13.85 -13.51 -23.40
C SER A 103 -12.99 -14.05 -24.56
N LEU A 104 -12.48 -15.28 -24.43
CA LEU A 104 -11.82 -16.05 -25.50
C LEU A 104 -12.84 -16.78 -26.39
#